data_AF-A0A7X9HUG5-F1
#
_entry.id   AF-A0A7X9HUG5-F1
#
_cell.length_a   1.000
_cell.length_b   1.000
_cell.length_c   1.000
_cell.angle_alpha   90.00
_cell.angle_beta   90.00
_cell.angle_gamma   90.00
#
_symmetry.space_group_name_H-M   'P 1'
#
loop_
_entity.id
_entity.type
_entity.pdbx_description
1 polymer ?
#
loop_
_entity_poly.entity_id
_entity_poly.type
_entity_poly.pdbx_seq_one_letter_code
_entity_poly.pdbx_strand_id
1 'polypeptide(L)'
;MAGTEFLQGRFGIEIEMTGITRNKAANTVAKYLRGTVDKLYDSYDTHRITTEDGRVWTIVSDISILPQKKVNGENVSADKTYSVELISPILTYNEDIETLQEIVRNLRNAGAFSERQNRTGVHYLK
;
A
#
# COMPACT_ATOMS: atom_id res chain seq x y z
N MET A 1 -25.01 -2.76 -25.90
CA MET A 1 -23.57 -2.82 -25.53
C MET A 1 -23.49 -2.40 -24.07
N ALA A 2 -22.97 -3.26 -23.19
CA ALA A 2 -22.71 -2.83 -21.82
C ALA A 2 -21.66 -1.71 -21.86
N GLY A 3 -21.94 -0.58 -21.22
CA GLY A 3 -21.08 0.61 -21.29
C GLY A 3 -19.72 0.35 -20.66
N THR A 4 -18.66 0.63 -21.41
CA THR A 4 -17.26 0.57 -20.93
C THR A 4 -16.86 1.79 -20.11
N GLU A 5 -17.82 2.63 -19.72
CA GLU A 5 -17.59 3.87 -18.96
C GLU A 5 -16.85 3.64 -17.65
N PHE A 6 -17.05 2.48 -17.00
CA PHE A 6 -16.34 2.10 -15.79
C PHE A 6 -14.81 2.04 -15.97
N LEU A 7 -14.33 1.80 -17.20
CA LEU A 7 -12.89 1.75 -17.50
C LEU A 7 -12.19 3.09 -17.26
N GLN A 8 -12.93 4.20 -17.38
CA GLN A 8 -12.47 5.57 -17.20
C GLN A 8 -12.89 6.17 -15.85
N GLY A 9 -13.63 5.40 -15.04
CA GLY A 9 -14.04 5.82 -13.70
C GLY A 9 -12.81 6.08 -12.83
N ARG A 10 -12.76 7.27 -12.22
CA ARG A 10 -11.70 7.67 -11.30
C ARG A 10 -11.97 7.12 -9.92
N PHE A 11 -10.95 6.58 -9.27
CA PHE A 11 -11.05 6.10 -7.90
C PHE A 11 -9.72 6.23 -7.15
N GLY A 12 -9.77 6.23 -5.83
CA GLY A 12 -8.62 5.95 -4.98
C GLY A 12 -8.80 4.64 -4.23
N ILE A 13 -7.70 4.11 -3.70
CA ILE A 13 -7.72 2.91 -2.86
C ILE A 13 -6.75 3.07 -1.71
N GLU A 14 -7.16 2.59 -0.54
CA GLU A 14 -6.32 2.39 0.63
C GLU A 14 -6.23 0.90 0.90
N ILE A 15 -5.02 0.41 1.18
CA ILE A 15 -4.75 -1.00 1.49
C ILE A 15 -3.94 -1.06 2.78
N GLU A 16 -4.58 -1.54 3.83
CA GLU A 16 -3.98 -1.76 5.13
C GLU A 16 -3.31 -3.14 5.20
N MET A 17 -2.14 -3.21 5.81
CA MET A 17 -1.37 -4.43 5.93
C MET A 17 -0.42 -4.42 7.14
N THR A 18 0.03 -5.62 7.49
CA THR A 18 1.14 -5.84 8.42
C THR A 18 2.14 -6.83 7.81
N GLY A 19 3.18 -7.23 8.53
CA GLY A 19 4.18 -8.21 8.07
C GLY A 19 5.36 -7.58 7.32
N ILE A 20 5.24 -6.30 6.97
CA ILE A 20 6.28 -5.49 6.35
C ILE A 20 6.41 -4.17 7.12
N THR A 21 7.62 -3.60 7.22
CA THR A 21 7.78 -2.26 7.79
C THR A 21 7.39 -1.20 6.77
N ARG A 22 6.91 -0.04 7.21
CA ARG A 22 6.61 1.10 6.31
C ARG A 22 7.76 1.45 5.38
N ASN A 23 9.00 1.47 5.89
CA ASN A 23 10.17 1.76 5.08
C ASN A 23 10.40 0.69 3.99
N LYS A 24 10.28 -0.60 4.34
CA LYS A 24 10.42 -1.68 3.36
C LYS A 24 9.28 -1.65 2.33
N ALA A 25 8.05 -1.38 2.77
CA ALA A 25 6.90 -1.24 1.88
C ALA A 25 7.11 -0.10 0.87
N ALA A 26 7.50 1.10 1.33
CA ALA A 26 7.77 2.23 0.46
C ALA A 26 8.86 1.93 -0.58
N ASN A 27 9.97 1.31 -0.16
CA ASN A 27 11.05 0.91 -1.06
C ASN A 27 10.61 -0.19 -2.05
N THR A 28 9.78 -1.14 -1.63
CA THR A 28 9.21 -2.17 -2.51
C THR A 28 8.32 -1.55 -3.59
N VAL A 29 7.45 -0.61 -3.22
CA VAL A 29 6.56 0.10 -4.16
C VAL A 29 7.38 0.98 -5.11
N ALA A 30 8.31 1.78 -4.58
CA ALA A 30 9.17 2.65 -5.36
C ALA A 30 10.01 1.89 -6.40
N LYS A 31 10.55 0.72 -6.02
CA LYS A 31 11.32 -0.12 -6.93
C LYS A 31 10.50 -0.56 -8.15
N TYR A 32 9.24 -0.98 -7.94
CA TYR A 32 8.36 -1.39 -9.03
C TYR A 32 7.97 -0.20 -9.92
N LEU A 33 7.59 0.91 -9.29
CA LEU A 33 7.14 2.12 -9.98
C LEU A 33 8.27 2.96 -10.59
N ARG A 34 9.54 2.63 -10.30
CA ARG A 34 10.71 3.47 -10.57
C ARG A 34 10.57 4.88 -9.98
N GLY A 35 9.91 4.97 -8.83
CA GLY A 35 9.67 6.23 -8.12
C GLY A 35 10.77 6.59 -7.13
N THR A 36 10.75 7.84 -6.66
CA THR A 36 11.64 8.32 -5.59
C THR A 36 10.89 8.37 -4.26
N VAL A 37 11.54 7.92 -3.18
CA VAL A 37 10.96 7.91 -1.83
C VAL A 37 11.41 9.13 -1.04
N ASP A 38 10.46 9.93 -0.58
CA ASP A 38 10.65 11.02 0.38
C ASP A 38 10.00 10.67 1.72
N LYS A 39 10.77 10.80 2.80
CA LYS A 39 10.26 10.61 4.16
C LYS A 39 9.94 11.96 4.80
N LEU A 40 8.71 12.14 5.29
CA LEU A 40 8.26 13.43 5.80
C LEU A 40 8.50 13.64 7.31
N TYR A 41 8.84 12.58 8.05
CA TYR A 41 9.10 12.61 9.50
C TYR A 41 7.94 13.23 10.32
N ASP A 42 6.71 13.05 9.86
CA ASP A 42 5.50 13.48 10.55
C ASP A 42 5.00 12.41 11.54
N SER A 43 3.87 12.68 12.20
CA SER A 43 3.25 11.76 13.17
C SER A 43 2.78 10.43 12.55
N TYR A 44 2.59 10.39 11.23
CA TYR A 44 2.18 9.19 10.51
C TYR A 44 3.36 8.40 9.94
N ASP A 45 4.60 8.89 10.12
CA ASP A 45 5.81 8.34 9.51
C ASP A 45 5.64 8.16 7.99
N THR A 46 5.10 9.20 7.36
CA THR A 46 4.73 9.22 5.95
C THR A 46 5.95 9.04 5.05
N HIS A 47 5.84 8.10 4.11
CA HIS A 47 6.73 7.94 2.98
C HIS A 47 5.95 8.21 1.68
N ARG A 48 6.36 9.23 0.94
CA ARG A 48 5.82 9.55 -0.38
C ARG A 48 6.68 8.89 -1.44
N ILE A 49 6.05 8.20 -2.40
CA ILE A 49 6.68 7.65 -3.59
C ILE A 49 6.20 8.46 -4.78
N THR A 50 7.07 9.30 -5.33
CA THR A 50 6.75 10.14 -6.50
C THR A 50 7.23 9.45 -7.77
N THR A 51 6.32 9.21 -8.72
CA THR A 51 6.61 8.61 -10.03
C THR A 51 6.99 9.66 -11.06
N GLU A 52 7.53 9.23 -12.21
CA GLU A 52 8.01 10.11 -13.29
C GLU A 52 6.90 11.03 -13.84
N ASP A 53 5.66 10.56 -13.85
CA ASP A 53 4.46 11.33 -14.24
C ASP A 53 3.97 12.30 -13.14
N GLY A 54 4.70 12.41 -12.02
CA GLY A 54 4.40 13.28 -10.89
C GLY A 54 3.30 12.75 -9.96
N ARG A 55 2.73 11.57 -10.21
CA ARG A 55 1.77 10.95 -9.29
C ARG A 55 2.46 10.49 -8.02
N VAL A 56 1.70 10.45 -6.93
CA VAL A 56 2.23 10.16 -5.59
C VAL A 56 1.47 9.00 -5.00
N TRP A 57 2.19 7.93 -4.71
CA TRP A 57 1.73 6.84 -3.84
C TRP A 57 2.25 7.12 -2.43
N THR A 58 1.48 6.80 -1.41
CA THR A 58 1.82 7.16 -0.03
C THR A 58 1.77 5.93 0.86
N ILE A 59 2.78 5.75 1.70
CA ILE A 59 2.80 4.74 2.76
C ILE A 59 2.78 5.45 4.11
N VAL A 60 1.82 5.11 4.97
CA VAL A 60 1.62 5.75 6.27
C VAL A 60 1.39 4.73 7.39
N SER A 61 1.40 5.22 8.62
CA SER A 61 0.91 4.49 9.79
C SER A 61 -0.61 4.48 9.84
N ASP A 62 -1.20 3.31 10.04
CA ASP A 62 -2.54 3.22 10.63
C ASP A 62 -2.45 2.64 12.05
N ILE A 63 -2.85 3.45 13.03
CA ILE A 63 -2.80 3.10 14.45
C ILE A 63 -3.80 1.98 14.82
N SER A 64 -4.82 1.77 13.99
CA SER A 64 -5.89 0.79 14.22
C SER A 64 -5.41 -0.67 14.06
N ILE A 65 -4.39 -0.87 13.22
CA ILE A 65 -3.79 -2.17 12.90
C ILE A 65 -3.12 -2.78 14.15
N LEU A 66 -3.30 -4.10 14.32
CA LEU A 66 -2.56 -4.93 15.26
C LEU A 66 -1.34 -5.55 14.56
N PRO A 67 -0.14 -4.95 14.70
CA PRO A 67 1.04 -5.34 13.95
C PRO A 67 1.55 -6.73 14.34
N GLN A 68 1.77 -7.55 13.32
CA GLN A 68 2.42 -8.85 13.38
C GLN A 68 3.42 -9.03 12.25
N LYS A 69 4.39 -9.94 12.44
CA LYS A 69 5.35 -10.36 11.42
C LYS A 69 5.50 -11.88 11.42
N LYS A 70 5.92 -12.43 10.29
CA LYS A 70 6.23 -13.86 10.18
C LYS A 70 7.64 -14.14 10.69
N VAL A 71 7.76 -15.04 11.65
CA VAL A 71 9.03 -15.60 12.13
C VAL A 71 8.87 -17.12 12.11
N ASN A 72 9.72 -17.81 11.34
CA ASN A 72 9.66 -19.27 11.17
C ASN A 72 8.27 -19.81 10.75
N GLY A 73 7.52 -19.03 9.97
CA GLY A 73 6.18 -19.41 9.50
C GLY A 73 5.04 -19.04 10.43
N GLU A 74 5.31 -18.60 11.67
CA GLU A 74 4.31 -18.18 12.64
C GLU A 74 4.14 -16.66 12.67
N ASN A 75 2.90 -16.21 12.91
CA ASN A 75 2.59 -14.79 13.11
C ASN A 75 2.86 -14.40 14.57
N VAL A 76 3.88 -13.57 14.79
CA VAL A 76 4.22 -13.03 16.11
C VAL A 76 3.97 -11.54 16.16
N SER A 77 3.74 -10.98 17.36
CA SER A 77 3.56 -9.53 17.55
C SER A 77 4.79 -8.76 17.03
N ALA A 78 4.53 -7.60 16.42
CA ALA A 78 5.55 -6.69 15.92
C ALA A 78 5.33 -5.28 16.49
N ASP A 79 6.35 -4.43 16.34
CA ASP A 79 6.23 -3.02 16.72
C ASP A 79 5.39 -2.21 15.71
N LYS A 80 5.12 -0.95 16.03
CA LYS A 80 4.30 -0.04 15.21
C LYS A 80 4.89 0.33 13.85
N THR A 81 6.14 -0.04 13.53
CA THR A 81 6.65 0.14 12.17
C THR A 81 5.98 -0.80 11.16
N TYR A 82 5.33 -1.86 11.66
CA TYR A 82 4.59 -2.85 10.89
C TYR A 82 3.09 -2.54 10.74
N SER A 83 2.59 -1.44 11.27
CA SER A 83 1.25 -0.96 10.93
C SER A 83 1.32 -0.06 9.71
N VAL A 84 0.95 -0.60 8.54
CA VAL A 84 1.21 -0.01 7.22
C VAL A 84 -0.09 0.16 6.46
N GLU A 85 -0.31 1.35 5.92
CA GLU A 85 -1.35 1.63 4.94
C GLU A 85 -0.73 2.19 3.66
N LEU A 86 -1.13 1.64 2.51
CA LEU A 86 -0.83 2.18 1.18
C LEU A 86 -2.03 2.99 0.69
N ILE A 87 -1.78 4.24 0.30
CA ILE A 87 -2.77 5.14 -0.30
C ILE A 87 -2.35 5.42 -1.74
N SER A 88 -3.25 5.16 -2.69
CA SER A 88 -2.99 5.40 -4.11
C SER A 88 -3.15 6.87 -4.51
N PRO A 89 -2.55 7.32 -5.63
CA PRO A 89 -3.06 8.48 -6.35
C PRO A 89 -4.46 8.17 -6.90
N ILE A 90 -5.06 9.12 -7.61
CA ILE A 90 -6.28 8.85 -8.37
C ILE A 90 -5.92 7.91 -9.53
N LEU A 91 -6.67 6.82 -9.62
CA LEU A 91 -6.50 5.72 -10.57
C LEU A 91 -7.67 5.65 -11.55
N THR A 92 -7.44 5.02 -12.70
CA THR A 92 -8.49 4.50 -13.59
C THR A 92 -8.32 3.00 -13.78
N TYR A 93 -9.40 2.28 -14.10
CA TYR A 93 -9.30 0.84 -14.30
C TYR A 93 -8.42 0.51 -15.51
N ASN A 94 -8.57 1.24 -16.62
CA ASN A 94 -7.85 0.98 -17.86
C ASN A 94 -6.34 1.22 -17.74
N GLU A 95 -5.92 2.23 -16.99
CA GLU A 95 -4.51 2.64 -16.94
C GLU A 95 -3.75 2.00 -15.78
N ASP A 96 -4.43 1.76 -14.65
CA ASP A 96 -3.71 1.51 -13.39
C ASP A 96 -4.00 0.17 -12.72
N ILE A 97 -5.00 -0.60 -13.19
CA ILE A 97 -5.36 -1.85 -12.48
C ILE A 97 -4.22 -2.86 -12.46
N GLU A 98 -3.46 -2.99 -13.54
CA GLU A 98 -2.30 -3.89 -13.62
C GLU A 98 -1.19 -3.43 -12.67
N THR A 99 -0.88 -2.13 -12.67
CA THR A 99 0.09 -1.51 -11.77
C THR A 99 -0.27 -1.74 -10.30
N LEU A 100 -1.54 -1.52 -9.94
CA LEU A 100 -2.05 -1.74 -8.58
C LEU A 100 -1.93 -3.23 -8.19
N GLN A 101 -2.29 -4.15 -9.08
CA GLN A 101 -2.17 -5.58 -8.81
C GLN A 101 -0.71 -6.00 -8.60
N GLU A 102 0.22 -5.49 -9.40
CA GLU A 102 1.64 -5.79 -9.25
C GLU A 102 2.23 -5.20 -7.97
N ILE A 103 1.82 -4.00 -7.56
CA ILE A 103 2.18 -3.45 -6.25
C ILE A 103 1.75 -4.40 -5.12
N VAL A 104 0.50 -4.87 -5.14
CA VAL A 104 -0.03 -5.81 -4.13
C VAL A 104 0.75 -7.14 -4.14
N ARG A 105 1.06 -7.69 -5.32
CA ARG A 105 1.88 -8.91 -5.44
C ARG A 105 3.28 -8.71 -4.87
N ASN A 106 3.94 -7.60 -5.19
CA ASN A 106 5.29 -7.29 -4.70
C ASN A 106 5.31 -7.10 -3.17
N LEU A 107 4.33 -6.40 -2.60
CA LEU A 107 4.21 -6.23 -1.15
C LEU A 107 4.00 -7.57 -0.45
N ARG A 108 3.11 -8.44 -0.97
CA ARG A 108 2.90 -9.78 -0.44
C ARG A 108 4.18 -10.63 -0.49
N ASN A 109 4.88 -10.60 -1.63
CA ASN A 109 6.17 -11.30 -1.79
C ASN A 109 7.24 -10.77 -0.83
N ALA A 110 7.17 -9.48 -0.47
CA ALA A 110 8.05 -8.86 0.50
C ALA A 110 7.70 -9.19 1.98
N GLY A 111 6.62 -9.96 2.20
CA GLY A 111 6.19 -10.45 3.51
C GLY A 111 4.91 -9.80 4.04
N ALA A 112 4.32 -8.85 3.31
CA ALA A 112 3.09 -8.20 3.73
C ALA A 112 1.89 -9.17 3.73
N PHE A 113 0.98 -8.99 4.68
CA PHE A 113 -0.30 -9.69 4.71
C PHE A 113 -1.39 -8.80 5.31
N SER A 114 -2.64 -9.11 4.97
CA SER A 114 -3.84 -8.41 5.43
C SER A 114 -4.85 -9.47 5.86
N GLU A 115 -5.16 -9.50 7.16
CA GLU A 115 -6.02 -10.49 7.80
C GLU A 115 -6.94 -9.79 8.82
N ARG A 116 -8.22 -10.20 8.89
CA ARG A 116 -9.23 -9.54 9.74
C ARG A 116 -8.82 -9.42 11.21
N GLN A 117 -8.14 -10.43 11.75
CA GLN A 117 -7.66 -10.40 13.14
C GLN A 117 -6.64 -9.27 13.40
N ASN A 118 -5.93 -8.82 12.36
CA ASN A 118 -4.99 -7.71 12.43
C ASN A 118 -5.65 -6.34 12.24
N ARG A 119 -6.97 -6.31 12.03
CA ARG A 119 -7.75 -5.09 11.74
C ARG A 119 -7.21 -4.37 10.51
N THR A 120 -6.93 -5.13 9.47
CA THR A 120 -6.53 -4.60 8.17
C THR A 120 -7.66 -4.80 7.16
N GLY A 121 -7.79 -3.88 6.21
CA GLY A 121 -8.79 -3.91 5.16
C GLY A 121 -8.34 -3.24 3.85
N VAL A 122 -9.30 -3.13 2.94
CA VAL A 122 -9.16 -2.40 1.67
C VAL A 122 -10.33 -1.42 1.59
N HIS A 123 -10.02 -0.15 1.37
CA HIS A 123 -10.99 0.94 1.35
C HIS A 123 -11.02 1.57 -0.03
N TYR A 124 -12.23 1.70 -0.58
CA TYR A 124 -12.44 2.37 -1.86
C TYR A 124 -12.74 3.84 -1.61
N LEU A 125 -11.96 4.73 -2.23
CA LEU A 125 -12.14 6.17 -2.16
C LEU A 125 -12.85 6.65 -3.42
N LYS A 126 -13.99 7.32 -3.24
CA LYS A 126 -14.77 7.96 -4.31
C LYS A 126 -14.38 9.42 -4.47
#